data_AF-A0A7U9RA84-F1
#
_entry.id   AF-A0A7U9RA84-F1
#
_cell.length_a   1.000
_cell.length_b   1.000
_cell.length_c   1.000
_cell.angle_alpha   90.00
_cell.angle_beta   90.00
_cell.angle_gamma   90.00
#
_symmetry.space_group_name_H-M   'P 1'
#
loop_
_entity.id
_entity.type
_entity.pdbx_description
1 polymer ?
#
loop_
_entity_poly.entity_id
_entity_poly.type
_entity_poly.pdbx_seq_one_letter_code
_entity_poly.pdbx_strand_id
1 'polypeptide(L)'
;MLKRGVYILTVKEKDGDNDKGSGLNRENVCRVNLGIRKSTFAELFGAIPKRPPAGGVVDMDYDFTVLNEILPHPVYAWMAWICALNPSEKTFEELKPYIQEAYEYAKEKFKKRR
;
A
#
# COMPACT_ATOMS: atom_id res chain seq x y z
N MET A 1 17.41 16.14 4.89
CA MET A 1 17.73 14.83 4.28
C MET A 1 16.87 13.77 4.96
N LEU A 2 16.14 12.91 4.23
CA LEU A 2 15.45 11.79 4.88
C LEU A 2 16.53 10.84 5.42
N LYS A 3 16.70 10.77 6.75
CA LYS A 3 17.69 9.86 7.38
C LYS A 3 17.56 8.41 6.90
N ARG A 4 16.40 8.03 6.36
CA ARG A 4 16.04 6.68 5.93
C ARG A 4 15.70 6.57 4.42
N GLY A 5 15.98 7.59 3.61
CA GLY A 5 15.66 7.58 2.18
C GLY A 5 14.16 7.64 1.89
N VAL A 6 13.76 7.21 0.68
CA VAL A 6 12.35 7.15 0.23
C VAL A 6 11.91 5.68 0.25
N TYR A 7 10.75 5.39 0.85
CA TYR A 7 10.21 4.04 0.89
C TYR A 7 9.81 3.55 -0.51
N ILE A 8 10.10 2.28 -0.76
CA ILE A 8 9.71 1.53 -1.96
C ILE A 8 8.60 0.55 -1.58
N LEU A 9 8.89 -0.29 -0.59
CA LEU A 9 8.04 -1.35 -0.06
C LEU A 9 8.16 -1.35 1.47
N THR A 10 7.05 -1.61 2.17
CA THR A 10 7.08 -1.92 3.61
C THR A 10 6.28 -3.19 3.91
N VAL A 11 6.67 -3.90 4.96
CA VAL A 11 5.93 -5.05 5.49
C VAL A 11 5.51 -4.74 6.92
N LYS A 12 4.29 -5.11 7.28
CA LYS A 12 3.72 -4.91 8.61
C LYS A 12 3.01 -6.17 9.09
N GLU A 13 3.24 -6.56 10.33
CA GLU A 13 2.73 -7.81 10.93
C GLU A 13 1.76 -7.56 12.09
N LYS A 14 1.45 -6.29 12.38
CA LYS A 14 0.56 -5.91 13.48
C LYS A 14 -0.18 -4.63 13.17
N ASP A 15 -1.32 -4.44 13.80
CA ASP A 15 -2.04 -3.19 13.71
C ASP A 15 -1.29 -2.07 14.44
N GLY A 16 -1.51 -0.83 13.98
CA GLY A 16 -1.04 0.37 14.66
C GLY A 16 -2.22 1.23 15.07
N ASP A 17 -2.01 2.18 15.97
CA ASP A 17 -3.10 3.01 16.51
C ASP A 17 -3.94 3.70 15.41
N ASN A 18 -3.30 4.08 14.31
CA ASN A 18 -3.92 4.77 13.18
C ASN A 18 -4.06 3.91 11.91
N ASP A 19 -3.85 2.60 11.99
CA ASP A 19 -3.88 1.69 10.84
C ASP A 19 -4.21 0.28 11.33
N LYS A 20 -5.52 0.05 11.47
CA LYS A 20 -6.16 -1.20 11.93
C LYS A 20 -7.10 -1.82 10.89
N GLY A 21 -7.34 -1.15 9.77
CA GLY A 21 -8.36 -1.55 8.78
C GLY A 21 -8.11 -2.93 8.16
N SER A 22 -6.88 -3.44 8.22
CA SER A 22 -6.53 -4.76 7.71
C SER A 22 -6.61 -5.89 8.75
N GLY A 23 -6.86 -5.57 10.02
CA GLY A 23 -6.91 -6.55 11.11
C GLY A 23 -5.66 -7.43 11.16
N LEU A 24 -4.48 -6.84 11.27
CA LEU A 24 -3.20 -7.57 11.19
C LEU A 24 -2.84 -8.30 12.49
N ASN A 25 -3.54 -8.06 13.58
CA ASN A 25 -3.37 -8.84 14.83
C ASN A 25 -3.99 -10.24 14.72
N ARG A 26 -3.68 -10.94 13.62
CA ARG A 26 -4.04 -12.34 13.33
C ARG A 26 -2.76 -13.15 13.28
N GLU A 27 -2.84 -14.41 13.68
CA GLU A 27 -1.68 -15.30 13.62
C GLU A 27 -1.18 -15.46 12.18
N ASN A 28 0.13 -15.32 11.96
CA ASN A 28 0.79 -15.50 10.66
C ASN A 28 0.29 -14.60 9.51
N VAL A 29 -0.32 -13.45 9.81
CA VAL A 29 -0.75 -12.49 8.78
C VAL A 29 0.19 -11.28 8.75
N CYS A 30 0.74 -10.99 7.58
CA CYS A 30 1.46 -9.76 7.30
C CYS A 30 0.80 -8.99 6.15
N ARG A 31 1.15 -7.71 5.98
CA ARG A 31 0.71 -6.87 4.87
C ARG A 31 1.91 -6.23 4.18
N VAL A 32 2.05 -6.49 2.90
CA VAL A 32 2.99 -5.80 2.01
C VAL A 32 2.33 -4.52 1.51
N ASN A 33 3.04 -3.39 1.53
CA ASN A 33 2.54 -2.10 1.09
C ASN A 33 3.48 -1.49 0.06
N LEU A 34 2.91 -0.87 -0.98
CA LEU A 34 3.64 -0.24 -2.08
C LEU A 34 3.03 1.12 -2.41
N GLY A 35 3.88 2.13 -2.60
CA GLY A 35 3.46 3.44 -3.11
C GLY A 35 3.67 3.52 -4.62
N ILE A 36 2.59 3.45 -5.39
CA ILE A 36 2.61 3.49 -6.86
C ILE A 36 2.25 4.90 -7.38
N ARG A 37 2.23 5.07 -8.71
CA ARG A 37 1.75 6.29 -9.36
C ARG A 37 0.23 6.35 -9.29
N LYS A 38 -0.28 7.58 -9.26
CA LYS A 38 -1.74 7.83 -9.20
C LYS A 38 -2.48 7.31 -10.43
N SER A 39 -1.85 7.30 -11.61
CA SER A 39 -2.43 6.74 -12.83
C SER A 39 -2.65 5.23 -12.70
N THR A 40 -1.60 4.49 -12.33
CA THR A 40 -1.67 3.04 -12.10
C THR A 40 -2.72 2.68 -11.03
N PHE A 41 -2.77 3.46 -9.94
CA PHE A 41 -3.79 3.25 -8.91
C PHE A 41 -5.21 3.46 -9.45
N ALA A 42 -5.45 4.52 -10.23
CA ALA A 42 -6.76 4.78 -10.81
C ALA A 42 -7.15 3.74 -11.86
N GLU A 43 -6.19 3.16 -12.58
CA GLU A 43 -6.45 2.03 -13.48
C GLU A 43 -6.90 0.77 -12.72
N LEU A 44 -6.33 0.52 -11.53
CA LEU A 44 -6.68 -0.63 -10.69
C LEU A 44 -8.02 -0.48 -9.95
N PHE A 45 -8.30 0.71 -9.43
CA PHE A 45 -9.42 0.93 -8.48
C PHE A 45 -10.40 2.04 -8.92
N GLY A 46 -10.30 2.49 -10.17
CA GLY A 46 -11.15 3.51 -10.78
C GLY A 46 -10.78 4.96 -10.42
N ALA A 47 -10.54 5.27 -9.14
CA ALA A 47 -10.22 6.63 -8.69
C ALA A 47 -9.40 6.65 -7.40
N ILE A 48 -8.71 7.78 -7.16
CA ILE A 48 -8.04 8.05 -5.89
C ILE A 48 -9.10 8.51 -4.87
N PRO A 49 -9.29 7.83 -3.72
CA PRO A 49 -10.25 8.25 -2.71
C PRO A 49 -9.78 9.52 -1.99
N LYS A 50 -10.71 10.16 -1.27
CA LYS A 50 -10.35 11.25 -0.34
C LYS A 50 -9.57 10.70 0.86
N ARG A 51 -8.76 11.58 1.47
CA ARG A 51 -8.07 11.26 2.72
C ARG A 51 -9.10 11.00 3.83
N PRO A 52 -9.05 9.87 4.54
CA PRO A 52 -9.94 9.62 5.67
C PRO A 52 -9.54 10.50 6.87
N PRO A 53 -10.43 10.64 7.87
CA PRO A 53 -10.06 11.21 9.18
C PRO A 53 -8.86 10.48 9.79
N ALA A 54 -8.18 11.13 10.75
CA ALA A 54 -7.07 10.50 11.46
C ALA A 54 -7.52 9.18 12.12
N GLY A 55 -6.81 8.09 11.84
CA GLY A 55 -7.16 6.75 12.31
C GLY A 55 -8.31 6.06 11.57
N GLY A 56 -8.91 6.72 10.57
CA GLY A 56 -9.99 6.18 9.75
C GLY A 56 -9.52 5.35 8.55
N VAL A 57 -10.48 4.64 7.95
CA VAL A 57 -10.33 3.88 6.70
C VAL A 57 -10.90 4.70 5.54
N VAL A 58 -10.29 4.58 4.36
CA VAL A 58 -10.74 5.24 3.13
C VAL A 58 -12.14 4.78 2.76
N ASP A 59 -12.93 5.70 2.21
CA ASP A 59 -14.28 5.41 1.72
C ASP A 59 -14.20 4.74 0.34
N MET A 60 -13.99 3.43 0.36
CA MET A 60 -13.98 2.54 -0.81
C MET A 60 -14.61 1.21 -0.43
N ASP A 61 -15.37 0.60 -1.34
CA ASP A 61 -16.11 -0.64 -1.11
C ASP A 61 -15.21 -1.87 -1.28
N TYR A 62 -14.31 -2.08 -0.31
CA TYR A 62 -13.39 -3.22 -0.25
C TYR A 62 -13.36 -3.84 1.15
N ASP A 63 -13.31 -5.16 1.22
CA ASP A 63 -12.93 -5.87 2.45
C ASP A 63 -11.40 -5.86 2.60
N PHE A 64 -10.90 -4.93 3.42
CA PHE A 64 -9.48 -4.74 3.67
C PHE A 64 -8.81 -5.88 4.46
N THR A 65 -9.57 -6.90 4.88
CA THR A 65 -9.08 -8.04 5.66
C THR A 65 -8.76 -9.26 4.81
N VAL A 66 -9.16 -9.26 3.52
CA VAL A 66 -8.97 -10.36 2.56
C VAL A 66 -7.48 -10.63 2.33
N LEU A 67 -7.14 -11.91 2.23
CA LEU A 67 -5.79 -12.41 2.00
C LEU A 67 -5.57 -12.68 0.50
N ASN A 68 -4.32 -12.62 0.05
CA ASN A 68 -3.92 -12.97 -1.32
C ASN A 68 -4.57 -12.12 -2.42
N GLU A 69 -4.93 -10.88 -2.11
CA GLU A 69 -5.49 -9.93 -3.07
C GLU A 69 -4.74 -8.60 -3.04
N ILE A 70 -4.64 -7.97 -4.21
CA ILE A 70 -4.13 -6.61 -4.33
C ILE A 70 -5.28 -5.65 -4.05
N LEU A 71 -5.18 -4.95 -2.95
CA LEU A 71 -6.20 -4.04 -2.42
C LEU A 71 -5.69 -2.60 -2.40
N PRO A 72 -6.59 -1.60 -2.44
CA PRO A 72 -6.20 -0.25 -2.05
C PRO A 72 -5.78 -0.26 -0.56
N HIS A 73 -4.75 0.49 -0.19
CA HIS A 73 -4.32 0.52 1.20
C HIS A 73 -5.39 1.20 2.07
N PRO A 74 -5.85 0.59 3.20
CA PRO A 74 -7.01 1.08 3.97
C PRO A 74 -6.86 2.52 4.48
N VAL A 75 -5.64 2.96 4.82
CA VAL A 75 -5.38 4.34 5.28
C VAL A 75 -4.74 5.24 4.22
N TYR A 76 -3.90 4.70 3.33
CA TYR A 76 -3.04 5.47 2.42
C TYR A 76 -3.45 5.40 0.95
N ALA A 77 -4.59 4.81 0.59
CA ALA A 77 -5.08 4.80 -0.79
C ALA A 77 -5.21 6.21 -1.40
N TRP A 78 -5.56 7.23 -0.60
CA TRP A 78 -5.59 8.64 -1.04
C TRP A 78 -4.22 9.18 -1.51
N MET A 79 -3.13 8.48 -1.16
CA MET A 79 -1.76 8.74 -1.62
C MET A 79 -1.30 7.78 -2.71
N ALA A 80 -2.20 6.99 -3.32
CA ALA A 80 -1.89 5.91 -4.28
C ALA A 80 -1.04 4.78 -3.68
N TRP A 81 -1.34 4.36 -2.45
CA TRP A 81 -0.74 3.17 -1.87
C TRP A 81 -1.66 1.96 -2.04
N ILE A 82 -1.08 0.83 -2.41
CA ILE A 82 -1.74 -0.47 -2.48
C ILE A 82 -1.18 -1.40 -1.41
N CYS A 83 -1.88 -2.48 -1.14
CA CYS A 83 -1.41 -3.52 -0.25
C CYS A 83 -1.90 -4.91 -0.64
N ALA A 84 -1.21 -5.94 -0.16
CA ALA A 84 -1.70 -7.31 -0.16
C ALA A 84 -1.40 -7.96 1.19
N LEU A 85 -2.37 -8.68 1.74
CA LEU A 85 -2.20 -9.40 3.00
C LEU A 85 -1.80 -10.85 2.71
N ASN A 86 -0.72 -11.29 3.36
CA ASN A 86 -0.13 -12.62 3.23
C ASN A 86 -0.10 -13.13 1.78
N PRO A 87 0.52 -12.39 0.84
CA PRO A 87 0.42 -12.71 -0.58
C PRO A 87 1.00 -14.10 -0.88
N SER A 88 0.20 -14.94 -1.51
CA SER A 88 0.63 -16.21 -2.10
C SER A 88 1.68 -15.97 -3.17
N GLU A 89 2.37 -17.04 -3.60
CA GLU A 89 3.33 -16.95 -4.71
C GLU A 89 2.71 -16.29 -5.95
N LYS A 90 1.47 -16.67 -6.30
CA LYS A 90 0.74 -16.05 -7.42
C LYS A 90 0.55 -14.55 -7.23
N THR A 91 0.04 -14.13 -6.07
CA THR A 91 -0.19 -12.71 -5.75
C THR A 91 1.13 -11.94 -5.73
N PHE A 92 2.21 -12.57 -5.26
CA PHE A 92 3.54 -11.97 -5.23
C PHE A 92 4.11 -11.76 -6.64
N GLU A 93 3.90 -12.69 -7.57
CA GLU A 93 4.24 -12.48 -8.99
C GLU A 93 3.47 -11.28 -9.58
N GLU A 94 2.17 -11.17 -9.28
CA GLU A 94 1.34 -10.03 -9.70
C GLU A 94 1.81 -8.70 -9.08
N LEU A 95 2.46 -8.73 -7.91
CA LEU A 95 3.02 -7.54 -7.27
C LEU A 95 4.31 -7.04 -7.92
N LYS A 96 5.08 -7.89 -8.62
CA LYS A 96 6.42 -7.52 -9.14
C LYS A 96 6.43 -6.27 -10.03
N PRO A 97 5.50 -6.08 -10.99
CA PRO A 97 5.45 -4.86 -11.78
C PRO A 97 5.29 -3.59 -10.91
N TYR A 98 4.47 -3.66 -9.86
CA TYR A 98 4.25 -2.54 -8.95
C TYR A 98 5.44 -2.30 -8.01
N ILE A 99 6.17 -3.34 -7.62
CA ILE A 99 7.43 -3.21 -6.89
C ILE A 99 8.46 -2.46 -7.74
N GLN A 100 8.58 -2.84 -9.01
CA GLN A 100 9.47 -2.17 -9.97
C GLN A 100 9.05 -0.70 -10.18
N GLU A 101 7.76 -0.43 -10.30
CA GLU A 101 7.24 0.93 -10.41
C GLU A 101 7.55 1.76 -9.17
N ALA A 102 7.27 1.22 -7.97
CA ALA A 102 7.55 1.89 -6.70
C ALA A 102 9.05 2.21 -6.55
N TYR A 103 9.93 1.31 -7.00
CA TYR A 103 11.38 1.51 -7.02
C TYR A 103 11.78 2.69 -7.90
N GLU A 104 11.33 2.71 -9.15
CA GLU A 104 11.64 3.82 -10.08
C GLU A 104 11.05 5.14 -9.59
N TYR A 105 9.83 5.10 -9.05
CA TYR A 105 9.20 6.29 -8.51
C TYR A 105 9.93 6.84 -7.27
N ALA A 106 10.44 5.97 -6.41
CA ALA A 106 11.28 6.36 -5.28
C ALA A 106 12.59 7.01 -5.74
N LYS A 107 13.24 6.48 -6.79
CA LYS A 107 14.44 7.07 -7.40
C LYS A 107 14.18 8.48 -7.94
N GLU A 108 13.08 8.69 -8.66
CA GLU A 108 12.66 10.00 -9.14
C GLU A 108 12.46 11.00 -8.00
N LYS A 109 11.72 10.59 -6.96
CA LYS A 109 11.47 11.41 -5.76
C LYS A 109 12.77 11.78 -5.04
N PHE A 110 13.73 10.84 -4.97
CA PHE A 110 15.02 11.08 -4.35
C PHE A 110 15.85 12.09 -5.15
N LYS A 111 15.90 11.96 -6.48
CA LYS A 111 16.61 12.88 -7.38
C LYS A 111 16.06 14.31 -7.32
N LYS A 112 14.74 14.48 -7.34
CA LYS A 112 14.06 15.81 -7.31
C LYS A 112 14.24 16.58 -5.99
N ARG A 113 14.80 15.95 -4.96
CA ARG A 113 15.02 16.54 -3.64
C ARG A 113 16.46 16.95 -3.39
N ARG A 114 17.34 16.76 -4.39
CA ARG A 114 18.68 17.33 -4.43
C ARG A 114 18.63 18.73 -5.01
#